data_AF-A0A7S3U6S0-F1
#
_entry.id   AF-A0A7S3U6S0-F1
#
_cell.length_a   1.000
_cell.length_b   1.000
_cell.length_c   1.000
_cell.angle_alpha   90.00
_cell.angle_beta   90.00
_cell.angle_gamma   90.00
#
_symmetry.space_group_name_H-M   'P 1'
#
loop_
_entity.id
_entity.type
_entity.pdbx_description
1 polymer ?
#
loop_
_entity_poly.entity_id
_entity_poly.type
_entity_poly.pdbx_seq_one_letter_code
_entity_poly.pdbx_strand_id
1 'polypeptide(L)'
;SWDTYQRYASRFYSILQAQDAADASLRFIVGRTSSLPRTGSRSYADSPSIFAWELANEPRPMDQRENYTKWLIRQVNLVRELDENHLVTLGSEGETPYPEAGIDVVQDHRVVDFITVHVWPQNWGWYSPDPASTASASLEAALPQVGGYLARHLDYA
;
A
#
# COMPACT_ATOMS: atom_id res chain seq x y z
N SER A 1 10.10 19.64 1.31
CA SER A 1 10.36 18.62 2.36
C SER A 1 9.70 17.31 1.95
N TRP A 2 9.79 16.27 2.77
CA TRP A 2 9.03 15.02 2.55
C TRP A 2 7.52 15.27 2.48
N ASP A 3 6.97 16.05 3.41
CA ASP A 3 5.55 16.42 3.41
C ASP A 3 5.14 17.16 2.10
N THR A 4 5.96 18.07 1.60
CA THR A 4 5.70 18.75 0.32
C THR A 4 5.60 17.75 -0.84
N TYR A 5 6.48 16.75 -0.87
CA TYR A 5 6.46 15.73 -1.91
C TYR A 5 5.22 14.85 -1.79
N GLN A 6 4.87 14.42 -0.58
CA GLN A 6 3.68 13.58 -0.33
C GLN A 6 2.38 14.29 -0.76
N ARG A 7 2.23 15.59 -0.44
CA ARG A 7 1.10 16.41 -0.92
C ARG A 7 1.11 16.61 -2.43
N TYR A 8 2.28 16.74 -3.04
CA TYR A 8 2.37 16.80 -4.49
C TYR A 8 1.93 15.47 -5.12
N ALA A 9 2.39 14.34 -4.58
CA ALA A 9 2.08 13.00 -5.05
C ALA A 9 0.60 12.66 -4.88
N SER A 10 -0.03 13.03 -3.75
CA SER A 10 -1.46 12.76 -3.49
C SER A 10 -2.39 13.39 -4.53
N ARG A 11 -1.96 14.47 -5.22
CA ARG A 11 -2.73 15.05 -6.33
C ARG A 11 -3.05 14.04 -7.42
N PHE A 12 -2.28 12.96 -7.54
CA PHE A 12 -2.56 11.82 -8.42
C PHE A 12 -4.03 11.36 -8.35
N TYR A 13 -4.62 11.31 -7.16
CA TYR A 13 -6.01 10.86 -6.97
C TYR A 13 -7.04 11.80 -7.62
N SER A 14 -6.69 13.06 -7.86
CA SER A 14 -7.56 14.09 -8.44
C SER A 14 -7.32 14.34 -9.93
N ILE A 15 -6.22 13.81 -10.50
CA ILE A 15 -5.84 14.07 -11.89
C ILE A 15 -6.35 12.91 -12.76
N LEU A 16 -7.44 13.15 -13.49
CA LEU A 16 -8.10 12.12 -14.30
C LEU A 16 -7.15 11.44 -15.30
N GLN A 17 -6.27 12.21 -15.96
CA GLN A 17 -5.31 11.63 -16.91
C GLN A 17 -4.32 10.67 -16.23
N ALA A 18 -3.95 10.94 -14.97
CA ALA A 18 -3.07 10.05 -14.21
C ALA A 18 -3.80 8.77 -13.79
N GLN A 19 -5.08 8.90 -13.41
CA GLN A 19 -5.96 7.77 -13.11
C GLN A 19 -6.19 6.89 -14.34
N ASP A 20 -6.44 7.48 -15.50
CA ASP A 20 -6.63 6.74 -16.76
C ASP A 20 -5.34 6.02 -17.19
N ALA A 21 -4.17 6.61 -16.95
CA ALA A 21 -2.89 5.95 -17.19
C ALA A 21 -2.65 4.78 -16.21
N ALA A 22 -3.08 4.90 -14.96
CA ALA A 22 -3.04 3.81 -13.98
C ALA A 22 -3.96 2.65 -14.40
N ASP A 23 -5.20 2.95 -14.82
CA ASP A 23 -6.14 1.94 -15.34
C ASP A 23 -5.57 1.22 -16.56
N ALA A 24 -4.93 1.95 -17.49
CA ALA A 24 -4.28 1.35 -18.65
C ALA A 24 -3.13 0.41 -18.24
N SER A 25 -2.38 0.79 -17.20
CA SER A 25 -1.28 -0.01 -16.65
C SER A 25 -1.79 -1.29 -15.99
N LEU A 26 -2.89 -1.20 -15.21
CA LEU A 26 -3.56 -2.37 -14.64
C LEU A 26 -4.08 -3.31 -15.72
N ARG A 27 -4.80 -2.80 -16.73
CA ARG A 27 -5.29 -3.62 -17.85
C ARG A 27 -4.16 -4.30 -18.60
N PHE A 28 -3.02 -3.64 -18.76
CA PHE A 28 -1.86 -4.21 -19.42
C PHE A 28 -1.20 -5.34 -18.61
N ILE A 29 -1.04 -5.17 -17.29
CA ILE A 29 -0.34 -6.14 -16.44
C ILE A 29 -1.26 -7.28 -15.98
N VAL A 30 -2.42 -6.97 -15.42
CA VAL A 30 -3.35 -7.98 -14.88
C VAL A 30 -3.95 -8.82 -16.02
N GLY A 31 -4.32 -8.17 -17.13
CA GLY A 31 -4.81 -8.85 -18.34
C GLY A 31 -3.74 -9.55 -19.17
N ARG A 32 -2.48 -9.61 -18.70
CA ARG A 32 -1.37 -10.17 -19.47
C ARG A 32 -1.45 -11.69 -19.55
N THR A 33 -1.14 -12.22 -20.72
CA THR A 33 -0.76 -13.63 -20.89
C THR A 33 0.75 -13.78 -20.92
N SER A 34 1.28 -14.71 -20.12
CA SER A 34 2.70 -15.03 -20.10
C SER A 34 3.19 -15.44 -21.50
N SER A 35 4.25 -14.80 -21.98
CA SER A 35 4.89 -15.16 -23.26
C SER A 35 5.88 -16.33 -23.13
N LEU A 36 6.03 -16.89 -21.92
CA LEU A 36 7.00 -17.94 -21.65
C LEU A 36 6.37 -19.33 -21.84
N PRO A 37 6.87 -20.16 -22.78
CA PRO A 37 6.28 -21.48 -23.07
C PRO A 37 6.20 -22.41 -21.86
N ARG A 38 7.18 -22.33 -20.93
CA ARG A 38 7.21 -23.14 -19.70
C ARG A 38 6.02 -22.92 -18.77
N THR A 39 5.30 -21.80 -18.93
CA THR A 39 4.08 -21.51 -18.17
C THR A 39 2.82 -22.06 -18.83
N GLY A 40 2.95 -22.64 -20.03
CA GLY A 40 1.81 -23.02 -20.88
C GLY A 40 1.11 -21.81 -21.51
N SER A 41 1.81 -20.68 -21.64
CA SER A 41 1.23 -19.40 -22.07
C SER A 41 -0.02 -19.02 -21.26
N ARG A 42 0.08 -19.19 -19.94
CA ARG A 42 -1.01 -18.97 -18.99
C ARG A 42 -1.29 -17.48 -18.81
N SER A 43 -2.56 -17.11 -18.66
CA SER A 43 -2.96 -15.76 -18.24
C SER A 43 -2.40 -15.47 -16.84
N TYR A 44 -2.12 -14.20 -16.53
CA TYR A 44 -1.72 -13.84 -15.17
C TYR A 44 -2.86 -14.10 -14.18
N ALA A 45 -4.11 -13.87 -14.59
CA ALA A 45 -5.30 -14.19 -13.79
C ALA A 45 -5.43 -15.68 -13.42
N ASP A 46 -4.94 -16.62 -14.24
CA ASP A 46 -4.99 -18.06 -13.93
C ASP A 46 -3.68 -18.60 -13.31
N SER A 47 -2.70 -17.72 -13.03
CA SER A 47 -1.35 -18.08 -12.62
C SER A 47 -1.22 -18.29 -11.11
N PRO A 48 -1.10 -19.54 -10.60
CA PRO A 48 -0.98 -19.79 -9.16
C PRO A 48 0.35 -19.30 -8.56
N SER A 49 1.29 -18.83 -9.39
CA SER A 49 2.52 -18.19 -8.93
C SER A 49 2.31 -16.76 -8.42
N ILE A 50 1.18 -16.14 -8.74
CA ILE A 50 0.80 -14.83 -8.22
C ILE A 50 -0.03 -15.07 -6.96
N PHE A 51 0.30 -14.36 -5.89
CA PHE A 51 -0.47 -14.44 -4.64
C PHE A 51 -1.57 -13.38 -4.59
N ALA A 52 -1.19 -12.13 -4.89
CA ALA A 52 -2.07 -10.98 -4.81
C ALA A 52 -1.63 -9.86 -5.76
N TRP A 53 -2.58 -8.97 -6.08
CA TRP A 53 -2.32 -7.66 -6.68
C TRP A 53 -2.31 -6.59 -5.59
N GLU A 54 -1.23 -5.81 -5.55
CA GLU A 54 -1.11 -4.65 -4.68
C GLU A 54 -1.33 -3.37 -5.50
N LEU A 55 -2.23 -2.50 -5.04
CA LEU A 55 -2.61 -1.30 -5.81
C LEU A 55 -1.47 -0.29 -5.94
N ALA A 56 -0.75 -0.04 -4.85
CA ALA A 56 0.41 0.85 -4.83
C ALA A 56 1.24 0.57 -3.57
N ASN A 57 2.53 0.84 -3.64
CA ASN A 57 3.37 0.88 -2.44
C ASN A 57 3.10 2.17 -1.65
N GLU A 58 2.71 2.04 -0.39
CA GLU A 58 2.56 3.13 0.60
C GLU A 58 1.66 4.31 0.13
N PRO A 59 0.45 4.07 -0.40
CA PRO A 59 -0.41 5.15 -0.89
C PRO A 59 -0.96 5.97 0.28
N ARG A 60 -0.56 7.25 0.36
CA ARG A 60 -1.04 8.21 1.36
C ARG A 60 -2.09 9.17 0.79
N PRO A 61 -3.31 9.21 1.34
CA PRO A 61 -4.33 10.19 0.96
C PRO A 61 -3.90 11.64 1.14
N MET A 62 -3.13 11.95 2.19
CA MET A 62 -2.81 13.31 2.59
C MET A 62 -4.09 14.17 2.72
N ASP A 63 -4.19 15.28 1.99
CA ASP A 63 -5.36 16.16 1.91
C ASP A 63 -6.37 15.76 0.81
N GLN A 64 -6.21 14.60 0.17
CA GLN A 64 -7.04 14.12 -0.95
C GLN A 64 -7.99 12.98 -0.54
N ARG A 65 -8.44 12.93 0.72
CA ARG A 65 -9.19 11.81 1.30
C ARG A 65 -10.34 11.29 0.42
N GLU A 66 -11.20 12.19 -0.06
CA GLU A 66 -12.35 11.80 -0.90
C GLU A 66 -11.93 11.22 -2.25
N ASN A 67 -10.95 11.86 -2.91
CA ASN A 67 -10.44 11.40 -4.21
C ASN A 67 -9.68 10.07 -4.07
N TYR A 68 -8.96 9.88 -2.96
CA TYR A 68 -8.34 8.60 -2.65
C TYR A 68 -9.38 7.48 -2.54
N THR A 69 -10.46 7.69 -1.78
CA THR A 69 -11.51 6.66 -1.63
C THR A 69 -12.12 6.31 -2.99
N LYS A 70 -12.34 7.29 -3.86
CA LYS A 70 -12.82 7.05 -5.24
C LYS A 70 -11.80 6.26 -6.07
N TRP A 71 -10.52 6.63 -6.01
CA TRP A 71 -9.43 5.91 -6.69
C TRP A 71 -9.36 4.46 -6.20
N LEU A 72 -9.38 4.24 -4.88
CA LEU A 72 -9.33 2.92 -4.26
C LEU A 72 -10.44 2.02 -4.79
N ILE A 73 -11.69 2.46 -4.70
CA ILE A 73 -12.85 1.69 -5.18
C ILE A 73 -12.74 1.43 -6.69
N ARG A 74 -12.31 2.43 -7.48
CA ARG A 74 -12.11 2.30 -8.93
C ARG A 74 -11.06 1.24 -9.27
N GLN A 75 -9.89 1.28 -8.63
CA GLN A 75 -8.81 0.32 -8.91
C GLN A 75 -9.18 -1.09 -8.47
N VAL A 76 -9.76 -1.27 -7.27
CA VAL A 76 -10.21 -2.59 -6.81
C VAL A 76 -11.19 -3.20 -7.78
N ASN A 77 -12.25 -2.46 -8.15
CA ASN A 77 -13.25 -2.96 -9.08
C ASN A 77 -12.64 -3.33 -10.44
N LEU A 78 -11.69 -2.53 -10.92
CA LEU A 78 -10.98 -2.81 -12.16
C LEU A 78 -10.14 -4.09 -12.08
N VAL A 79 -9.40 -4.30 -10.99
CA VAL A 79 -8.64 -5.56 -10.81
C VAL A 79 -9.61 -6.74 -10.77
N ARG A 80 -10.72 -6.66 -10.04
CA ARG A 80 -11.72 -7.73 -9.96
C ARG A 80 -12.40 -8.02 -11.30
N GLU A 81 -12.61 -7.01 -12.14
CA GLU A 81 -13.13 -7.19 -13.51
C GLU A 81 -12.15 -8.00 -14.38
N LEU A 82 -10.84 -7.82 -14.16
CA LEU A 82 -9.79 -8.46 -14.95
C LEU A 82 -9.35 -9.81 -14.39
N ASP A 83 -9.47 -10.01 -13.08
CA ASP A 83 -9.00 -11.16 -12.34
C ASP A 83 -9.88 -11.39 -11.10
N GLU A 84 -10.72 -12.43 -11.18
CA GLU A 84 -11.60 -12.85 -10.09
C GLU A 84 -10.92 -13.86 -9.12
N ASN A 85 -9.69 -14.30 -9.41
CA ASN A 85 -9.04 -15.41 -8.70
C ASN A 85 -8.08 -14.93 -7.61
N HIS A 86 -7.24 -13.93 -7.91
CA HIS A 86 -6.20 -13.48 -6.98
C HIS A 86 -6.71 -12.51 -5.94
N LEU A 87 -6.02 -12.49 -4.80
CA LEU A 87 -6.29 -11.51 -3.75
C LEU A 87 -5.92 -10.10 -4.21
N VAL A 88 -6.57 -9.09 -3.66
CA VAL A 88 -6.25 -7.68 -3.86
C VAL A 88 -5.92 -7.07 -2.50
N THR A 89 -4.85 -6.27 -2.44
CA THR A 89 -4.49 -5.47 -1.27
C THR A 89 -4.09 -4.05 -1.66
N LEU A 90 -4.08 -3.16 -0.67
CA LEU A 90 -3.81 -1.76 -0.86
C LEU A 90 -2.31 -1.44 -0.96
N GLY A 91 -1.46 -2.15 -0.20
CA GLY A 91 -0.06 -1.81 0.00
C GLY A 91 0.14 -0.62 0.97
N SER A 92 -0.85 -0.39 1.83
CA SER A 92 -0.80 0.67 2.85
C SER A 92 0.31 0.41 3.86
N GLU A 93 0.88 1.50 4.39
CA GLU A 93 1.78 1.41 5.54
C GLU A 93 1.04 0.98 6.79
N GLY A 94 -0.28 1.21 6.90
CA GLY A 94 -1.07 1.07 8.13
C GLY A 94 -1.23 2.41 8.86
N GLU A 95 -1.47 2.36 10.17
CA GLU A 95 -1.62 3.52 11.07
C GLU A 95 -0.28 4.21 11.35
N THR A 96 0.39 4.64 10.29
CA THR A 96 1.65 5.38 10.35
C THR A 96 1.56 6.49 11.42
N PRO A 97 2.64 6.79 12.17
CA PRO A 97 2.59 7.74 13.29
C PRO A 97 2.36 9.20 12.89
N TYR A 98 2.05 9.45 11.62
CA TYR A 98 1.83 10.76 11.01
C TYR A 98 0.35 10.91 10.62
N PRO A 99 -0.49 11.52 11.46
CA PRO A 99 -1.91 11.71 11.16
C PRO A 99 -2.17 12.44 9.83
N GLU A 100 -1.25 13.31 9.41
CA GLU A 100 -1.28 14.01 8.13
C GLU A 100 -1.22 13.10 6.90
N ALA A 101 -0.84 11.81 7.07
CA ALA A 101 -0.94 10.82 6.01
C ALA A 101 -2.39 10.57 5.57
N GLY A 102 -3.37 10.82 6.44
CA GLY A 102 -4.80 10.72 6.14
C GLY A 102 -5.34 9.29 5.99
N ILE A 103 -4.56 8.29 6.39
CA ILE A 103 -4.92 6.87 6.32
C ILE A 103 -6.00 6.56 7.36
N ASP A 104 -7.04 5.84 6.93
CA ASP A 104 -8.04 5.23 7.80
C ASP A 104 -7.98 3.74 7.56
N VAL A 105 -7.19 3.01 8.35
CA VAL A 105 -6.88 1.60 8.09
C VAL A 105 -8.14 0.76 8.01
N VAL A 106 -9.12 0.99 8.89
CA VAL A 106 -10.35 0.22 8.93
C VAL A 106 -11.20 0.51 7.69
N GLN A 107 -11.40 1.77 7.30
CA GLN A 107 -12.21 2.08 6.12
C GLN A 107 -11.52 1.70 4.81
N ASP A 108 -10.23 2.00 4.70
CA ASP A 108 -9.45 1.80 3.48
C ASP A 108 -9.31 0.30 3.14
N HIS A 109 -9.38 -0.59 4.13
CA HIS A 109 -9.25 -2.03 3.89
C HIS A 109 -10.57 -2.78 3.75
N ARG A 110 -11.74 -2.13 3.85
CA ARG A 110 -13.06 -2.78 3.68
C ARG A 110 -13.33 -3.33 2.28
N VAL A 111 -12.57 -2.89 1.29
CA VAL A 111 -12.77 -3.24 -0.12
C VAL A 111 -11.65 -4.14 -0.67
N VAL A 112 -10.68 -4.52 0.16
CA VAL A 112 -9.57 -5.41 -0.22
C VAL A 112 -9.57 -6.67 0.66
N ASP A 113 -8.81 -7.69 0.28
CA ASP A 113 -8.90 -9.01 0.93
C ASP A 113 -8.07 -9.12 2.20
N PHE A 114 -6.99 -8.35 2.31
CA PHE A 114 -6.12 -8.37 3.48
C PHE A 114 -5.40 -7.04 3.68
N ILE A 115 -4.95 -6.83 4.91
CA ILE A 115 -4.24 -5.64 5.35
C ILE A 115 -2.73 -5.83 5.18
N THR A 116 -2.05 -4.79 4.75
CA THR A 116 -0.60 -4.66 4.83
C THR A 116 -0.22 -3.63 5.88
N VAL A 117 0.92 -3.84 6.53
CA VAL A 117 1.54 -2.83 7.39
C VAL A 117 3.03 -2.78 7.13
N HIS A 118 3.59 -1.58 7.14
CA HIS A 118 5.02 -1.33 7.01
C HIS A 118 5.54 -0.80 8.35
N VAL A 119 6.82 -1.04 8.66
CA VAL A 119 7.44 -0.60 9.91
C VAL A 119 8.78 0.03 9.61
N TRP A 120 8.87 1.36 9.79
CA TRP A 120 10.06 2.14 9.50
C TRP A 120 10.55 2.95 10.73
N PRO A 121 11.07 2.30 11.78
CA PRO A 121 11.31 2.94 13.08
C PRO A 121 12.28 4.11 13.00
N GLN A 122 13.27 4.05 12.10
CA GLN A 122 14.19 5.15 11.88
C GLN A 122 13.51 6.36 11.25
N ASN A 123 12.75 6.14 10.17
CA ASN A 123 12.02 7.19 9.47
C ASN A 123 10.98 7.84 10.38
N TRP A 124 10.39 7.05 11.28
CA TRP A 124 9.41 7.48 12.26
C TRP A 124 10.00 8.17 13.50
N GLY A 125 11.33 8.26 13.57
CA GLY A 125 12.04 8.89 14.69
C GLY A 125 12.02 8.07 15.98
N TRP A 126 11.60 6.80 15.93
CA TRP A 126 11.63 5.89 17.08
C TRP A 126 13.02 5.29 17.30
N TYR A 127 13.79 5.16 16.23
CA TYR A 127 15.13 4.59 16.25
C TYR A 127 16.17 5.53 15.62
N SER A 128 17.31 5.70 16.28
CA SER A 128 18.48 6.40 15.78
C SER A 128 19.66 5.42 15.69
N PRO A 129 20.17 5.11 14.49
CA PRO A 129 21.28 4.17 14.31
C PRO A 129 22.65 4.82 14.60
N ASP A 130 22.75 5.71 15.58
CA ASP A 130 24.00 6.41 15.89
C ASP A 130 25.07 5.41 16.41
N PRO A 131 26.15 5.19 15.64
CA PRO A 131 27.22 4.28 16.04
C PRO A 131 28.04 4.80 17.24
N ALA A 132 27.86 6.06 17.66
CA ALA A 132 28.65 6.70 18.71
C ALA A 132 28.23 6.36 20.16
N SER A 133 27.22 5.50 20.38
CA SER A 133 26.94 4.69 21.61
C SER A 133 25.46 4.54 21.95
N THR A 134 24.54 5.25 21.30
CA THR A 134 23.12 5.26 21.69
C THR A 134 22.26 4.24 20.93
N ALA A 135 22.81 3.53 19.93
CA ALA A 135 22.04 2.58 19.13
C ALA A 135 21.30 1.53 19.99
N SER A 136 21.94 0.98 21.02
CA SER A 136 21.29 0.00 21.92
C SER A 136 20.15 0.62 22.74
N ALA A 137 20.36 1.79 23.34
CA ALA A 137 19.29 2.48 24.10
C ALA A 137 18.14 2.93 23.19
N SER A 138 18.45 3.38 21.97
CA SER A 138 17.45 3.78 21.00
C SER A 138 16.66 2.57 20.46
N LEU A 139 17.29 1.41 20.31
CA LEU A 139 16.60 0.18 19.92
C LEU A 139 15.63 -0.26 21.02
N GLU A 140 16.07 -0.28 22.28
CA GLU A 140 15.22 -0.61 23.44
C GLU A 140 13.98 0.32 23.53
N ALA A 141 14.15 1.60 23.21
CA ALA A 141 13.04 2.56 23.15
C ALA A 141 12.10 2.34 21.94
N ALA A 142 12.61 1.86 20.81
CA ALA A 142 11.83 1.62 19.59
C ALA A 142 10.96 0.36 19.66
N LEU A 143 11.44 -0.69 20.35
CA LEU A 143 10.73 -1.96 20.47
C LEU A 143 9.28 -1.84 20.97
N PRO A 144 8.97 -1.14 22.09
CA PRO A 144 7.59 -0.98 22.53
C PRO A 144 6.72 -0.15 21.57
N GLN A 145 7.31 0.79 20.83
CA GLN A 145 6.58 1.55 19.80
C GLN A 145 6.15 0.66 18.65
N VAL A 146 7.07 -0.16 18.14
CA VAL A 146 6.79 -1.16 17.10
C VAL A 146 5.79 -2.20 17.59
N GLY A 147 5.95 -2.70 18.81
CA GLY A 147 5.03 -3.67 19.41
C GLY A 147 3.61 -3.10 19.53
N GLY A 148 3.48 -1.88 20.05
CA GLY A 148 2.19 -1.19 20.16
C GLY A 148 1.56 -0.87 18.81
N TYR A 149 2.38 -0.54 17.81
CA TYR A 149 1.95 -0.35 16.42
C TYR A 149 1.35 -1.63 15.84
N LEU A 150 2.08 -2.75 15.92
CA LEU A 150 1.60 -4.03 15.39
C LEU A 150 0.35 -4.51 16.13
N ALA A 151 0.29 -4.34 17.46
CA ALA A 151 -0.86 -4.75 18.27
C ALA A 151 -2.17 -4.08 17.83
N ARG A 152 -2.16 -2.77 17.52
CA ARG A 152 -3.36 -2.07 17.03
C ARG A 152 -3.90 -2.64 15.72
N HIS A 153 -3.03 -3.13 14.84
CA HIS A 153 -3.45 -3.71 13.57
C HIS A 153 -3.98 -5.13 13.72
N LEU A 154 -3.53 -5.87 14.75
CA LEU A 154 -4.11 -7.17 15.09
C LEU A 154 -5.56 -7.02 15.57
N ASP A 155 -5.93 -5.88 16.16
CA ASP A 155 -7.32 -5.60 16.54
C ASP A 155 -8.24 -5.32 15.32
N TYR A 156 -7.66 -5.10 14.13
CA TYR A 156 -8.39 -4.88 12.87
C TYR A 156 -8.53 -6.13 12.00
N ALA A 157 -7.81 -7.21 12.33
CA ALA A 157 -7.80 -8.49 11.62
C ALA A 157 -8.82 -9.48 12.21
#